data_AF-X1TLL7-F1
#
_entry.id   AF-X1TLL7-F1
#
_cell.length_a   1.000
_cell.length_b   1.000
_cell.length_c   1.000
_cell.angle_alpha   90.00
_cell.angle_beta   90.00
_cell.angle_gamma   90.00
#
_symmetry.space_group_name_H-M   'P 1'
#
loop_
_entity.id
_entity.type
_entity.pdbx_description
1 polymer ?
#
loop_
_entity_poly.entity_id
_entity_poly.type
_entity_poly.pdbx_seq_one_letter_code
_entity_poly.pdbx_strand_id
1 'polypeptide(L)' 'MNKKAQGGLVAAFIGILVAVIVGVGVAIPVIQDTISNASLTGTTLTIVNLLPLMIGLVLFVAVAALITLRSN' A
#
# COMPACT_ATOMS: atom_id res chain seq x y z
N MET A 1 -16.81 -2.49 -30.25
CA MET A 1 -16.04 -2.51 -28.99
C MET A 1 -15.68 -1.07 -28.60
N ASN A 2 -16.25 -0.55 -27.51
CA ASN A 2 -16.14 0.85 -27.10
C ASN A 2 -14.74 1.14 -26.54
N LYS A 3 -13.83 1.67 -27.35
CA LYS A 3 -12.45 2.07 -26.96
C LYS A 3 -12.39 2.95 -25.70
N LYS A 4 -13.44 3.71 -25.39
CA LYS A 4 -13.57 4.54 -24.19
C LYS A 4 -13.63 3.72 -22.88
N ALA A 5 -14.28 2.55 -22.88
CA ALA A 5 -14.36 1.69 -21.71
C ALA A 5 -13.01 1.01 -21.39
N GLN A 6 -12.25 0.66 -22.44
CA GLN A 6 -10.92 0.06 -22.30
C GLN A 6 -9.88 1.06 -21.76
N GLY A 7 -9.95 2.34 -22.19
CA GLY A 7 -9.10 3.40 -21.65
C GLY A 7 -9.36 3.68 -20.17
N GLY A 8 -10.60 3.59 -19.71
CA GLY A 8 -10.95 3.79 -18.31
C GLY A 8 -10.37 2.73 -17.36
N LEU A 9 -10.37 1.45 -17.77
CA LEU A 9 -9.80 0.37 -16.95
C LEU A 9 -8.28 0.47 -16.85
N VAL A 10 -7.59 0.75 -17.96
CA VAL A 10 -6.12 0.91 -17.99
C VAL A 10 -5.68 2.11 -17.15
N ALA A 11 -6.35 3.26 -17.27
CA ALA A 11 -6.01 4.45 -16.49
C ALA A 11 -6.11 4.22 -14.98
N ALA A 12 -7.14 3.53 -14.51
CA ALA A 12 -7.28 3.22 -13.09
C ALA A 12 -6.27 2.17 -12.62
N PHE A 13 -5.97 1.17 -13.45
CA PHE A 13 -4.93 0.19 -13.12
C PHE A 13 -3.57 0.88 -12.92
N ILE A 14 -3.17 1.75 -13.85
CA ILE A 14 -1.95 2.56 -13.72
C ILE A 14 -1.99 3.46 -12.47
N GLY A 15 -3.11 4.13 -12.21
CA GLY A 15 -3.26 5.00 -11.04
C GLY A 15 -3.08 4.25 -9.72
N ILE A 16 -3.69 3.07 -9.59
CA ILE A 16 -3.53 2.20 -8.41
C ILE A 16 -2.09 1.71 -8.29
N LEU A 17 -1.47 1.30 -9.41
CA LEU A 17 -0.11 0.79 -9.43
C LEU A 17 0.90 1.85 -8.94
N VAL A 18 0.76 3.08 -9.42
CA VAL A 18 1.58 4.22 -8.96
C VAL A 18 1.33 4.52 -7.48
N ALA A 19 0.06 4.55 -7.04
CA ALA A 19 -0.28 4.79 -5.65
C ALA A 19 0.31 3.75 -4.69
N VAL A 20 0.29 2.46 -5.09
CA VAL A 20 0.87 1.38 -4.29
C VAL A 20 2.39 1.47 -4.26
N ILE A 21 3.05 1.69 -5.42
CA ILE A 21 4.52 1.82 -5.47
C ILE A 21 4.98 2.99 -4.61
N VAL A 22 4.35 4.16 -4.75
CA VAL A 22 4.75 5.35 -3.99
C VAL A 22 4.40 5.20 -2.51
N GLY A 23 3.18 4.76 -2.21
CA GLY A 23 2.71 4.62 -0.83
C GLY A 23 3.52 3.58 -0.05
N VAL A 24 3.61 2.35 -0.55
CA VAL A 24 4.32 1.25 0.12
C VAL A 24 5.83 1.44 0.00
N GLY A 25 6.32 1.80 -1.18
CA GLY A 25 7.75 1.96 -1.45
C GLY A 25 8.41 3.09 -0.65
N VAL A 26 7.66 4.10 -0.24
CA VAL A 26 8.16 5.16 0.67
C VAL A 26 7.83 4.86 2.13
N ALA A 27 6.62 4.35 2.45
CA ALA A 27 6.24 4.13 3.84
C ALA A 27 7.09 3.08 4.55
N ILE A 28 7.41 1.96 3.89
CA ILE A 28 8.22 0.89 4.50
C ILE A 28 9.60 1.40 4.93
N PRO A 29 10.44 2.00 4.06
CA PRO A 29 11.76 2.47 4.46
C PRO A 29 11.69 3.57 5.51
N VAL A 30 10.71 4.49 5.45
CA VAL A 30 10.53 5.52 6.49
C VAL A 30 10.27 4.91 7.86
N ILE A 31 9.44 3.86 7.93
CA ILE A 31 9.17 3.15 9.19
C ILE A 31 10.43 2.42 9.65
N GLN A 32 11.16 1.75 8.76
CA GLN A 32 12.40 1.06 9.11
C GLN A 32 13.48 2.03 9.63
N ASP A 33 13.64 3.18 9.00
CA ASP A 33 14.55 4.23 9.47
C ASP A 33 14.14 4.75 10.84
N THR A 34 12.83 4.96 11.07
CA THR A 34 12.32 5.40 12.38
C THR A 34 12.60 4.37 13.47
N ILE A 35 12.39 3.08 13.18
CA ILE A 35 12.68 1.98 14.11
C ILE A 35 14.17 1.91 14.42
N SER A 36 15.02 2.04 13.40
CA SER A 36 16.48 1.99 13.57
C SER A 36 17.02 3.13 14.43
N ASN A 37 16.34 4.29 14.41
CA ASN A 37 16.69 5.44 15.25
C ASN A 37 16.00 5.40 16.62
N ALA A 38 15.04 4.51 16.82
CA ALA A 38 14.37 4.34 18.09
C ALA A 38 15.13 3.29 18.92
N SER A 39 15.47 3.62 20.17
CA SER A 39 16.11 2.70 21.11
C SER A 39 15.13 1.63 21.65
N LEU A 40 14.42 0.96 20.74
CA LEU A 40 13.44 -0.09 21.04
C LEU A 40 14.16 -1.42 21.20
N THR A 41 13.77 -2.18 22.20
CA THR A 41 14.38 -3.49 22.50
C THR A 41 13.31 -4.54 22.81
N GLY A 42 13.71 -5.81 22.76
CA GLY A 42 12.86 -6.95 23.11
C GLY A 42 11.57 -7.01 22.30
N THR A 43 10.47 -7.38 22.96
CA THR A 43 9.16 -7.59 22.32
C THR A 43 8.62 -6.34 21.64
N THR A 44 8.93 -5.15 22.15
CA THR A 44 8.48 -3.88 21.54
C THR A 44 9.06 -3.71 20.14
N LEU A 45 10.33 -4.04 19.92
CA LEU A 45 10.94 -4.00 18.59
C LEU A 45 10.26 -4.98 17.63
N THR A 46 9.94 -6.19 18.11
CA THR A 46 9.22 -7.20 17.30
C THR A 46 7.84 -6.71 16.86
N ILE A 47 7.06 -6.11 17.77
CA ILE A 47 5.72 -5.59 17.45
C ILE A 47 5.80 -4.45 16.43
N VAL A 48 6.74 -3.52 16.62
CA VAL A 48 6.88 -2.36 15.72
C VAL A 48 7.40 -2.80 14.34
N ASN A 49 8.24 -3.84 14.26
CA ASN A 49 8.66 -4.45 12.99
C ASN A 49 7.53 -5.13 12.21
N LEU A 50 6.40 -5.44 12.84
CA LEU A 50 5.21 -5.97 12.15
C LEU A 50 4.35 -4.86 11.52
N LEU A 51 4.54 -3.59 11.91
CA LEU A 51 3.74 -2.47 11.39
C LEU A 51 3.84 -2.30 9.86
N PRO A 52 5.02 -2.36 9.22
CA PRO A 52 5.11 -2.29 7.76
C PRO A 52 4.26 -3.36 7.05
N LEU A 53 4.22 -4.57 7.60
CA LEU A 53 3.41 -5.67 7.06
C LEU A 53 1.92 -5.40 7.21
N MET A 54 1.49 -4.91 8.38
CA MET A 54 0.10 -4.55 8.64
C MET A 54 -0.38 -3.41 7.73
N ILE A 55 0.44 -2.40 7.51
CA ILE A 55 0.14 -1.30 6.58
C ILE A 55 0.02 -1.81 5.15
N GLY A 56 0.93 -2.69 4.73
CA GLY A 56 0.86 -3.34 3.41
C GLY A 56 -0.44 -4.12 3.21
N LEU A 57 -0.87 -4.89 4.23
CA LEU A 57 -2.13 -5.64 4.19
C LEU A 57 -3.36 -4.74 4.14
N VAL A 58 -3.41 -3.67 4.95
CA VAL A 58 -4.53 -2.71 4.93
C VAL A 58 -4.63 -2.02 3.57
N LEU A 59 -3.50 -1.60 2.99
CA LEU A 59 -3.47 -1.00 1.66
C LEU A 59 -3.92 -1.98 0.57
N PHE A 60 -3.51 -3.24 0.66
CA PHE A 60 -3.96 -4.28 -0.27
C PHE A 60 -5.49 -4.45 -0.23
N VAL A 61 -6.07 -4.57 0.97
CA VAL A 61 -7.53 -4.68 1.14
C VAL A 61 -8.25 -3.42 0.66
N ALA A 62 -7.72 -2.23 0.98
CA ALA A 62 -8.31 -0.96 0.55
C ALA A 62 -8.34 -0.82 -0.98
N VAL A 63 -7.27 -1.25 -1.67
CA VAL A 63 -7.22 -1.27 -3.13
C VAL A 63 -8.22 -2.26 -3.71
N ALA A 64 -8.32 -3.47 -3.16
CA ALA A 64 -9.29 -4.47 -3.60
C ALA A 64 -10.76 -3.97 -3.43
N ALA A 65 -11.05 -3.31 -2.31
CA ALA A 65 -12.35 -2.71 -2.04
C ALA A 65 -12.67 -1.58 -3.04
N LEU A 66 -11.70 -0.69 -3.32
CA LEU A 66 -11.85 0.40 -4.29
C LEU A 66 -12.14 -0.13 -5.70
N ILE A 67 -11.45 -1.20 -6.12
CA ILE A 67 -11.70 -1.86 -7.42
C ILE A 67 -13.12 -2.42 -7.48
N THR A 68 -13.56 -3.08 -6.41
CA THR A 68 -14.90 -3.69 -6.33
C THR A 68 -16.00 -2.63 -6.36
N LEU A 69 -15.83 -1.52 -5.62
CA LEU A 69 -16.80 -0.42 -5.59
C LEU A 69 -16.96 0.25 -6.97
N ARG A 70 -15.86 0.43 -7.72
CA ARG A 70 -15.91 1.01 -9.07
C ARG A 70 -16.53 0.08 -10.12
N SER A 71 -16.54 -1.23 -9.84
CA SER A 71 -17.04 -2.23 -10.80
C SER A 71 -18.57 -2.37 -10.81
N ASN A 72 -19.27 -1.83 -9.81
CA ASN A 72 -20.75 -1.75 -9.75
C ASN A 72 -21.26 -0.42 -10.32
#